data_AF-A0A6G9AJ79-F1
#
_entry.id   AF-A0A6G9AJ79-F1
#
_cell.length_a   1.000
_cell.length_b   1.000
_cell.length_c   1.000
_cell.angle_alpha   90.00
_cell.angle_beta   90.00
_cell.angle_gamma   90.00
#
_symmetry.space_group_name_H-M   'P 1'
#
loop_
_entity.id
_entity.type
_entity.pdbx_description
1 polymer ?
#
loop_
_entity_poly.entity_id
_entity_poly.type
_entity_poly.pdbx_seq_one_letter_code
_entity_poly.pdbx_strand_id
1 'polypeptide(L)'
;MPKPVRKYIETALFGGILLFLVYQSVRWAMIYCFPSYTVGVVKAPYKGAKGMYGIEYAYSVSNRAYTSSQRRNTFDKAKVEPMGNRYVVKYCSKVPRWSRMYMDRPVPDSIPDFKIWSDFPATGWGRLSNQREKTQEESR
;
A
#
# COMPACT_ATOMS: atom_id res chain seq x y z
N MET A 1 3.87 19.56 38.83
CA MET A 1 3.24 18.22 38.72
C MET A 1 3.83 17.31 39.80
N PRO A 2 3.03 16.54 40.55
CA PRO A 2 3.55 15.67 41.59
C PRO A 2 4.47 14.60 40.99
N LYS A 3 5.63 14.35 41.61
CA LYS A 3 6.59 13.30 41.18
C LYS A 3 5.96 11.92 40.91
N PRO A 4 4.95 11.41 41.66
CA PRO A 4 4.33 10.13 41.35
C PRO A 4 3.54 10.16 40.03
N VAL A 5 2.85 11.25 39.73
CA VAL A 5 2.02 11.38 38.51
C VAL A 5 2.87 11.30 37.24
N ARG A 6 4.07 11.89 37.25
CA ARG A 6 5.01 11.83 36.14
C ARG A 6 5.46 10.40 35.81
N LYS A 7 5.74 9.58 36.83
CA LYS A 7 6.16 8.17 36.63
C LYS A 7 5.07 7.33 35.99
N TYR A 8 3.80 7.50 36.39
CA TYR A 8 2.69 6.76 35.78
C TYR A 8 2.50 7.13 34.30
N ILE A 9 2.66 8.40 33.95
CA ILE A 9 2.59 8.86 32.55
C ILE A 9 3.72 8.25 31.72
N GLU A 10 4.96 8.26 32.23
CA GLU A 10 6.12 7.68 31.56
C GLU A 10 5.94 6.16 31.34
N THR A 11 5.48 5.42 32.36
CA THR A 11 5.20 3.98 32.24
C THR A 11 4.06 3.69 31.26
N ALA A 12 2.99 4.47 31.27
CA ALA A 12 1.88 4.31 30.34
C ALA A 12 2.30 4.59 28.90
N LEU A 13 3.13 5.63 28.67
CA LEU A 13 3.71 5.92 27.36
C LEU A 13 4.60 4.78 26.88
N PHE A 14 5.48 4.26 27.75
CA PHE A 14 6.36 3.15 27.40
C PHE A 14 5.56 1.88 27.06
N GLY A 15 4.56 1.54 27.86
CA GLY A 15 3.66 0.42 27.60
C GLY A 15 2.89 0.58 26.29
N GLY A 16 2.41 1.80 25.99
CA GLY A 16 1.74 2.12 24.73
C GLY A 16 2.66 1.96 23.52
N ILE A 17 3.91 2.44 23.61
CA ILE A 17 4.91 2.29 22.55
C ILE A 17 5.23 0.81 22.32
N LEU A 18 5.42 0.03 23.40
CA LEU A 18 5.72 -1.39 23.29
C LEU A 18 4.56 -2.14 22.60
N LEU A 19 3.32 -1.88 23.01
CA LEU A 19 2.14 -2.51 22.41
C LEU A 19 1.98 -2.13 20.93
N PHE A 20 2.26 -0.88 20.58
CA PHE A 20 2.29 -0.43 19.19
C PHE A 20 3.35 -1.17 18.37
N LEU A 21 4.58 -1.33 18.89
CA LEU A 21 5.63 -2.07 18.21
C LEU A 21 5.26 -3.54 18.01
N VAL A 22 4.71 -4.20 19.03
CA VAL A 22 4.24 -5.59 18.94
C VAL A 22 3.15 -5.71 17.87
N TYR A 23 2.17 -4.80 17.87
CA TYR A 23 1.11 -4.78 16.86
C TYR A 23 1.68 -4.65 15.43
N GLN A 24 2.64 -3.75 15.21
CA GLN A 24 3.26 -3.60 13.89
C GLN A 24 4.03 -4.85 13.49
N SER A 25 4.82 -5.44 14.39
CA SER A 25 5.57 -6.67 14.13
C SER A 25 4.64 -7.84 13.77
N VAL A 26 3.55 -8.03 14.51
CA VAL A 26 2.54 -9.08 14.22
C VAL A 26 1.87 -8.82 12.88
N ARG A 27 1.49 -7.57 12.59
CA ARG A 27 0.91 -7.20 11.30
C ARG A 27 1.84 -7.55 10.15
N TRP A 28 3.12 -7.19 10.23
CA TRP A 28 4.10 -7.52 9.19
C TRP A 28 4.29 -9.03 9.07
N ALA A 29 4.52 -9.73 10.18
CA ALA A 29 4.69 -11.18 10.19
C ALA A 29 3.50 -11.90 9.52
N MET A 30 2.27 -11.50 9.81
CA MET A 30 1.06 -12.09 9.22
C MET A 30 0.95 -11.83 7.71
N ILE A 31 1.33 -10.64 7.22
CA ILE A 31 1.42 -10.37 5.77
C ILE A 31 2.47 -11.27 5.10
N TYR A 32 3.54 -11.63 5.81
CA TYR A 32 4.58 -12.52 5.26
C TYR A 32 4.22 -13.99 5.33
N CYS A 33 3.58 -14.46 6.41
CA CYS A 33 3.20 -15.86 6.58
C CYS A 33 2.00 -16.28 5.74
N PHE A 34 1.05 -15.37 5.50
CA PHE A 34 -0.17 -15.63 4.73
C PHE A 34 -0.32 -14.66 3.55
N PRO A 35 0.66 -14.62 2.63
CA PRO A 35 0.65 -13.67 1.54
C PRO A 35 -0.45 -14.05 0.54
N SER A 36 -1.17 -13.05 0.06
CA SER A 36 -2.01 -13.13 -1.12
C SER A 36 -1.97 -11.81 -1.84
N TYR A 37 -2.29 -11.82 -3.13
CA TYR A 37 -2.13 -10.66 -3.98
C TYR A 37 -3.42 -10.38 -4.73
N THR A 38 -3.73 -9.10 -4.90
CA THR A 38 -4.87 -8.61 -5.67
C THR A 38 -4.48 -7.34 -6.40
N VAL A 39 -5.40 -6.80 -7.20
CA VAL A 39 -5.23 -5.50 -7.83
C VAL A 39 -5.77 -4.42 -6.92
N GLY A 40 -4.99 -3.36 -6.75
CA GLY A 40 -5.45 -2.14 -6.09
C GLY A 40 -5.33 -0.94 -7.01
N VAL A 41 -6.20 0.03 -6.79
CA VAL A 41 -6.28 1.27 -7.55
C VAL A 41 -5.88 2.43 -6.66
N VAL A 42 -5.00 3.29 -7.15
CA VAL A 42 -4.62 4.51 -6.45
C VAL A 42 -5.79 5.48 -6.45
N LYS A 43 -6.25 5.85 -5.25
CA LYS A 43 -7.34 6.79 -5.05
C LYS A 43 -6.83 8.22 -5.03
N ALA A 44 -5.90 8.52 -4.14
CA ALA A 44 -5.39 9.87 -3.99
C ALA A 44 -3.95 9.87 -3.48
N PRO A 45 -3.07 10.69 -4.07
CA PRO A 45 -1.84 11.07 -3.40
C PRO A 45 -2.14 12.02 -2.24
N TYR A 46 -1.45 11.88 -1.11
CA TYR A 46 -1.53 12.84 -0.01
C TYR A 46 -0.14 13.22 0.49
N LYS A 47 -0.03 14.45 1.01
CA LYS A 47 1.19 14.96 1.63
C LYS A 47 1.11 14.76 3.15
N GLY A 48 2.04 13.99 3.69
CA GLY A 48 2.23 13.84 5.12
C GLY A 48 3.07 14.96 5.72
N ALA A 49 3.25 14.91 7.04
CA ALA A 49 4.16 15.81 7.76
C ALA A 49 5.61 15.64 7.28
N LYS A 50 6.42 16.70 7.39
CA LYS A 50 7.85 16.71 7.03
C LYS A 50 8.16 16.33 5.56
N GLY A 51 7.28 16.67 4.63
CA GLY A 51 7.52 16.46 3.20
C GLY A 51 7.40 15.00 2.73
N MET A 52 6.93 14.10 3.60
CA MET A 52 6.63 12.72 3.20
C MET A 52 5.43 12.70 2.25
N TYR A 53 5.52 11.90 1.19
CA TYR A 53 4.38 11.61 0.33
C TYR A 53 3.78 10.25 0.69
N GLY A 54 2.47 10.15 0.55
CA GLY A 54 1.73 8.93 0.75
C GLY A 54 0.69 8.77 -0.35
N ILE A 55 0.18 7.55 -0.43
CA ILE A 55 -0.85 7.17 -1.37
C ILE A 55 -1.95 6.46 -0.60
N GLU A 56 -3.18 6.80 -0.94
CA GLU A 56 -4.37 6.05 -0.58
C GLU A 56 -4.76 5.17 -1.76
N TYR A 57 -5.08 3.92 -1.48
CA TYR A 57 -5.47 2.95 -2.48
C TYR A 57 -6.63 2.10 -2.00
N ALA A 58 -7.45 1.69 -2.96
CA ALA A 58 -8.57 0.78 -2.74
C ALA A 58 -8.30 -0.55 -3.45
N TYR A 59 -8.75 -1.64 -2.87
CA TYR A 59 -8.68 -2.98 -3.47
C TYR A 59 -9.85 -3.83 -3.00
N SER A 60 -10.16 -4.87 -3.75
CA SER A 60 -11.28 -5.76 -3.44
C SER A 60 -10.80 -7.19 -3.24
N VAL A 61 -11.33 -7.84 -2.20
CA VAL A 61 -11.10 -9.27 -1.90
C VAL A 61 -12.44 -9.89 -1.57
N SER A 62 -12.84 -10.94 -2.29
CA SER A 62 -14.10 -11.66 -2.08
C SER A 62 -15.33 -10.74 -1.99
N ASN A 63 -15.49 -9.84 -2.97
CA ASN A 63 -16.56 -8.82 -3.04
C ASN A 63 -16.61 -7.80 -1.90
N ARG A 64 -15.57 -7.73 -1.05
CA ARG A 64 -15.43 -6.67 -0.05
C ARG A 64 -14.36 -5.68 -0.49
N ALA A 65 -14.72 -4.40 -0.50
CA ALA A 65 -13.80 -3.32 -0.76
C ALA A 65 -13.04 -2.95 0.52
N TYR A 66 -11.75 -2.67 0.36
CA TYR A 66 -10.86 -2.21 1.42
C TYR A 66 -10.13 -0.96 0.94
N THR A 67 -9.92 -0.04 1.87
CA THR A 67 -9.11 1.15 1.65
C THR A 67 -7.94 1.13 2.62
N SER A 68 -6.75 1.44 2.11
CA SER A 68 -5.53 1.48 2.90
C SER A 68 -4.64 2.62 2.43
N SER A 69 -3.69 3.00 3.27
CA SER A 69 -2.74 4.05 2.96
C SER A 69 -1.32 3.58 3.23
N GLN A 70 -0.39 4.04 2.40
CA GLN A 70 1.02 3.73 2.52
C GLN A 70 1.84 5.02 2.40
N ARG A 71 2.74 5.22 3.36
CA ARG A 71 3.72 6.31 3.36
C ARG A 71 5.07 5.75 2.93
N ARG A 72 5.85 6.52 2.17
CA ARG A 72 7.25 6.20 1.89
C ARG A 72 8.04 7.50 1.74
N ASN A 73 9.15 7.59 2.45
CA ASN A 73 10.04 8.77 2.38
C ASN A 73 10.62 8.98 0.97
N THR A 74 10.65 7.92 0.16
CA THR A 74 11.25 7.88 -1.17
C THR A 74 10.25 8.10 -2.31
N PHE A 75 8.99 8.43 -2.01
CA PHE A 75 8.06 8.82 -3.06
C PHE A 75 8.48 10.19 -3.58
N ASP A 76 9.22 10.16 -4.68
CA ASP A 76 9.50 11.35 -5.47
C ASP A 76 8.15 11.96 -5.89
N LYS A 77 7.96 13.27 -5.70
CA LYS A 77 6.67 13.94 -5.98
C LYS A 77 6.20 13.68 -7.42
N ALA A 78 7.16 13.51 -8.35
CA ALA A 78 6.93 13.18 -9.75
C ALA A 78 6.60 11.68 -10.01
N LYS A 79 6.92 10.79 -9.06
CA LYS A 79 6.64 9.35 -9.10
C LYS A 79 5.45 8.93 -8.24
N VAL A 80 4.77 9.89 -7.59
CA VAL A 80 3.45 9.62 -7.04
C VAL A 80 2.51 9.57 -8.24
N GLU A 81 2.46 8.38 -8.83
CA GLU A 81 1.82 8.10 -10.11
C GLU A 81 0.36 8.57 -10.17
N PRO A 82 -0.17 8.85 -11.38
CA PRO A 82 -1.49 9.44 -11.54
C PRO A 82 -2.59 8.60 -10.86
N MET A 83 -3.56 9.31 -10.26
CA MET A 83 -4.78 8.72 -9.73
C MET A 83 -5.40 7.78 -10.78
N GLY A 84 -5.92 6.64 -10.34
CA GLY A 84 -6.51 5.63 -11.23
C GLY A 84 -5.55 4.54 -11.71
N ASN A 85 -4.23 4.69 -11.52
CA ASN A 85 -3.30 3.62 -11.84
C ASN A 85 -3.51 2.39 -10.94
N ARG A 86 -3.26 1.22 -11.53
CA ARG A 86 -3.52 -0.09 -10.93
C ARG A 86 -2.20 -0.77 -10.62
N TYR A 87 -2.05 -1.30 -9.40
CA TYR A 87 -0.84 -2.00 -8.97
C TYR A 87 -1.18 -3.27 -8.21
N VAL A 88 -0.18 -4.11 -8.06
CA VAL A 88 -0.25 -5.28 -7.20
C VAL A 88 -0.34 -4.84 -5.73
N VAL A 89 -1.34 -5.33 -5.02
CA VAL A 89 -1.49 -5.21 -3.57
C VAL A 89 -1.24 -6.56 -2.95
N LYS A 90 -0.25 -6.65 -2.06
CA LYS A 90 -0.09 -7.78 -1.15
C LYS A 90 -0.97 -7.55 0.08
N TYR A 91 -1.71 -8.57 0.48
CA TYR A 91 -2.51 -8.55 1.69
C TYR A 91 -2.35 -9.87 2.46
N CYS A 92 -2.71 -9.85 3.75
CA CYS A 92 -2.82 -11.06 4.55
C CYS A 92 -4.16 -11.74 4.26
N SER A 93 -4.15 -12.99 3.78
CA SER A 93 -5.40 -13.70 3.45
C SER A 93 -6.33 -13.92 4.66
N LYS A 94 -5.77 -13.95 5.88
CA LYS A 94 -6.53 -14.05 7.14
C LYS A 94 -7.10 -12.73 7.62
N VAL A 95 -6.41 -11.61 7.32
CA VAL A 95 -6.81 -10.26 7.71
C VAL A 95 -6.60 -9.32 6.52
N PRO A 96 -7.53 -9.28 5.54
CA PRO A 96 -7.29 -8.60 4.27
C PRO A 96 -6.96 -7.12 4.41
N ARG A 97 -7.48 -6.46 5.46
CA ARG A 97 -7.16 -5.06 5.81
C ARG A 97 -5.66 -4.80 5.99
N TRP A 98 -4.89 -5.81 6.36
CA TRP A 98 -3.44 -5.70 6.46
C TRP A 98 -2.81 -5.90 5.09
N SER A 99 -2.53 -4.77 4.44
CA SER A 99 -2.06 -4.73 3.07
C SER A 99 -0.87 -3.79 2.85
N ARG A 100 -0.22 -3.97 1.71
CA ARG A 100 0.84 -3.13 1.14
C ARG A 100 0.72 -3.11 -0.38
N MET A 101 0.83 -1.93 -0.99
CA MET A 101 0.84 -1.76 -2.44
C MET A 101 2.28 -1.72 -2.98
N TYR A 102 2.50 -2.38 -4.11
CA TYR A 102 3.78 -2.48 -4.83
C TYR A 102 3.75 -1.59 -6.06
N MET A 103 4.16 -0.32 -5.88
CA MET A 103 4.20 0.67 -6.95
C MET A 103 5.19 0.34 -8.08
N ASP A 104 6.16 -0.52 -7.81
CA ASP A 104 7.09 -1.08 -8.79
C ASP A 104 6.43 -2.11 -9.72
N ARG A 105 5.15 -2.43 -9.52
CA ARG A 105 4.42 -3.49 -10.22
C ARG A 105 3.07 -2.99 -10.75
N PRO A 106 3.06 -2.24 -11.87
CA PRO A 106 1.81 -1.82 -12.51
C PRO A 106 1.06 -3.03 -13.08
N VAL A 107 -0.28 -2.92 -13.07
CA VAL A 107 -1.21 -3.94 -13.56
C VAL A 107 -1.96 -3.36 -14.77
N PRO A 108 -2.02 -4.06 -15.92
CA PRO A 108 -2.75 -3.59 -17.08
C PRO A 108 -4.27 -3.69 -16.91
N ASP A 109 -5.00 -2.88 -17.70
CA ASP A 109 -6.46 -2.81 -17.65
C ASP A 109 -7.16 -4.13 -17.99
N SER A 110 -6.48 -5.01 -18.73
CA SER A 110 -7.00 -6.34 -19.11
C SER A 110 -7.20 -7.29 -17.93
N ILE A 111 -6.55 -7.06 -16.79
CA ILE A 111 -6.71 -7.88 -15.59
C ILE A 111 -7.88 -7.32 -14.78
N PRO A 112 -8.83 -8.13 -14.29
CA PRO A 112 -9.93 -7.62 -13.46
C PRO A 112 -9.48 -7.24 -12.04
N ASP A 113 -10.13 -6.25 -11.42
CA ASP A 113 -9.79 -5.75 -10.07
C ASP A 113 -9.92 -6.79 -8.95
N PHE A 114 -10.71 -7.84 -9.18
CA PHE A 114 -10.96 -8.92 -8.24
C PHE A 114 -10.06 -10.15 -8.49
N LYS A 115 -9.07 -10.05 -9.38
CA LYS A 115 -8.13 -11.15 -9.61
C LYS A 115 -7.28 -11.36 -8.35
N ILE A 116 -7.32 -12.58 -7.82
CA ILE A 116 -6.50 -12.99 -6.67
C ILE A 116 -5.40 -13.94 -7.16
N TRP A 117 -4.19 -13.72 -6.67
CA TRP A 117 -3.06 -14.63 -6.84
C TRP A 117 -2.58 -15.14 -5.47
N SER A 118 -2.28 -16.44 -5.40
CA SER A 118 -1.61 -17.07 -4.25
C SER A 118 -0.17 -16.57 -4.11
N ASP A 119 0.49 -16.42 -5.25
CA ASP A 119 1.90 -16.08 -5.34
C ASP A 119 2.10 -14.69 -5.94
N PHE A 120 3.27 -14.12 -5.70
CA PHE A 120 3.60 -12.83 -6.27
C PHE A 120 3.59 -12.96 -7.80
N PRO A 121 2.73 -12.21 -8.51
CA PRO A 121 2.56 -12.41 -9.95
C PRO A 121 3.88 -12.16 -10.68
N ALA A 122 4.37 -13.17 -11.38
CA ALA A 122 5.55 -13.07 -12.22
C ALA A 122 5.31 -11.95 -13.25
N THR A 123 6.17 -10.93 -13.25
CA THR A 123 6.01 -9.81 -14.17
C THR A 123 6.43 -10.19 -15.58
N GLY A 124 5.46 -10.32 -16.47
CA GLY A 124 5.60 -10.23 -17.92
C GLY A 124 4.87 -9.02 -18.53
N TRP A 125 4.23 -8.20 -17.69
CA TRP A 125 3.47 -7.01 -18.08
C TRP A 125 4.44 -5.83 -18.35
N GLY A 126 5.37 -6.01 -19.28
CA GLY A 126 6.46 -5.07 -19.53
C GLY A 126 5.96 -3.65 -19.84
N ARG A 127 6.65 -2.63 -19.33
CA ARG A 127 6.78 -1.28 -19.93
C ARG A 127 5.53 -0.66 -20.62
N LEU A 128 4.32 -0.86 -20.10
CA LEU A 128 3.10 -0.40 -20.78
C LEU A 128 2.80 1.11 -20.65
N SER A 129 3.59 1.87 -19.88
CA SER A 129 3.43 3.33 -19.83
C SER A 129 3.95 4.06 -21.08
N ASN A 130 4.77 3.42 -21.93
CA ASN A 130 5.33 4.06 -23.13
C ASN A 130 4.54 3.83 -24.43
N GLN A 131 3.45 3.04 -24.42
CA GLN A 131 2.64 2.83 -25.63
C GLN A 131 1.55 3.89 -25.84
N ARG A 132 1.12 4.61 -24.81
CA ARG A 132 0.18 5.74 -25.01
C ARG A 132 0.86 6.96 -25.64
N GLU A 133 2.18 7.15 -25.45
CA GLU A 133 2.91 8.26 -26.06
C GLU A 133 3.24 8.01 -27.54
N LYS A 134 3.59 6.77 -27.93
CA LYS A 134 3.92 6.48 -29.34
C LYS A 134 2.72 6.48 -30.30
N THR A 135 1.53 6.08 -29.85
CA THR A 135 0.36 6.03 -30.75
C THR A 135 -0.21 7.42 -31.07
N GLN A 136 0.11 8.47 -30.30
CA GLN A 136 -0.31 9.84 -30.63
C GLN A 136 0.67 10.58 -31.55
N GLU A 137 1.91 10.11 -31.68
CA GLU A 137 2.94 10.73 -32.51
C GLU A 137 2.94 10.19 -33.95
N GLU A 138 2.49 8.95 -34.18
CA GLU A 138 2.33 8.34 -35.52
C GLU A 138 1.00 8.71 -36.21
N SER A 139 0.12 9.47 -35.55
CA SER A 139 -1.15 9.95 -36.11
C SER A 139 -1.17 11.45 -36.43
N ARG A 140 0.00 12.09 -36.53
CA ARG A 140 0.19 13.46 -37.00
C ARG A 140 1.16 13.49 -38.16
#